data_AF-A0AA36FW94-F1
#
_entry.id   AF-A0AA36FW94-F1
#
_cell.length_a   1.000
_cell.length_b   1.000
_cell.length_c   1.000
_cell.angle_alpha   90.00
_cell.angle_beta   90.00
_cell.angle_gamma   90.00
#
_symmetry.space_group_name_H-M   'P 1'
#
loop_
_entity.id
_entity.type
_entity.pdbx_description
1 polymer ?
#
loop_
_entity_poly.entity_id
_entity_poly.type
_entity_poly.pdbx_seq_one_letter_code
_entity_poly.pdbx_strand_id
1 'polypeptide(L)'
;MDVRLQPGMGTFMGMPRLATATRVLPHQDSSETQATIESNASSQMRLYEEASQPGTSRQMGINMEHREFHGEAKGALALLIEKKLLGPMDALSREFLLIPNKRITAGTATSSKPENLNKNRTRSILPYEDNRVVLQSHKKNSTGYVNASNVEVPLNGQKLHYILAQAPMRGTVDDFWATIWESNVNVVVMLCEATIEAGPNAPIYWPGNSNSKVETRDLEVRFKSLSAAENEVTTVLQLRHKNGSKRTVYHMRFVGWPT
;
A
#
# COMPACT_ATOMS: atom_id res chain seq x y z
N MET A 1 29.64 -22.71 -43.40
CA MET A 1 30.55 -21.76 -42.75
C MET A 1 29.65 -20.72 -42.10
N ASP A 2 29.29 -20.93 -40.84
CA ASP A 2 29.99 -20.38 -39.65
C ASP A 2 29.37 -19.01 -39.29
N VAL A 3 28.97 -18.63 -38.07
CA VAL A 3 29.12 -19.14 -36.69
C VAL A 3 27.92 -18.65 -35.85
N ARG A 4 27.54 -19.43 -34.83
CA ARG A 4 26.65 -19.09 -33.70
C ARG A 4 27.02 -17.78 -33.00
N LEU A 5 26.03 -17.04 -32.49
CA LEU A 5 26.13 -16.42 -31.16
C LEU A 5 24.77 -16.48 -30.45
N GLN A 6 24.69 -17.29 -29.38
CA GLN A 6 23.86 -16.96 -28.23
C GLN A 6 24.62 -15.96 -27.36
N PRO A 7 23.90 -15.08 -26.66
CA PRO A 7 23.96 -15.07 -25.19
C PRO A 7 22.52 -15.04 -24.63
N GLY A 8 22.15 -15.70 -23.54
CA GLY A 8 22.86 -15.87 -22.28
C GLY A 8 21.90 -15.36 -21.19
N MET A 9 21.53 -16.24 -20.26
CA MET A 9 20.73 -15.92 -19.08
C MET A 9 21.31 -14.71 -18.33
N GLY A 10 20.46 -13.71 -18.05
CA GLY A 10 20.74 -12.60 -17.15
C GLY A 10 19.54 -12.39 -16.23
N THR A 11 19.73 -12.72 -14.96
CA THR A 11 18.80 -12.58 -13.84
C THR A 11 17.98 -11.30 -13.83
N PHE A 12 16.66 -11.43 -13.82
CA PHE A 12 15.71 -10.37 -13.46
C PHE A 12 15.91 -10.05 -11.96
N MET A 13 16.81 -9.10 -11.65
CA MET A 13 16.86 -8.49 -10.32
C MET A 13 15.63 -7.58 -10.19
N GLY A 14 14.54 -8.17 -9.69
CA GLY A 14 13.30 -7.46 -9.43
C GLY A 14 13.53 -6.34 -8.41
N MET A 15 13.37 -5.10 -8.86
CA MET A 15 13.27 -3.98 -7.93
C MET A 15 12.05 -4.20 -7.01
N PRO A 16 12.16 -3.92 -5.70
CA PRO A 16 11.06 -4.05 -4.76
C PRO A 16 9.92 -3.11 -5.18
N ARG A 17 8.74 -3.66 -5.46
CA ARG A 17 7.54 -2.86 -5.72
C ARG A 17 6.95 -2.36 -4.40
N LEU A 18 6.48 -1.12 -4.39
CA LEU A 18 5.79 -0.50 -3.25
C LEU A 18 4.27 -0.49 -3.49
N ALA A 19 3.49 -0.99 -2.52
CA ALA A 19 2.03 -0.86 -2.55
C ALA A 19 1.58 0.29 -1.63
N THR A 20 0.79 1.23 -2.14
CA THR A 20 0.23 2.34 -1.38
C THR A 20 -1.28 2.18 -1.27
N ALA A 21 -1.81 2.16 -0.04
CA ALA A 21 -3.26 2.15 0.19
C ALA A 21 -3.77 3.59 0.40
N THR A 22 -4.58 4.09 -0.55
CA THR A 22 -5.23 5.42 -0.43
C THR A 22 -6.59 5.28 0.28
N ARG A 23 -6.88 6.20 1.21
CA ARG A 23 -8.15 6.28 1.97
C ARG A 23 -9.32 6.56 1.02
N VAL A 24 -10.43 5.86 1.23
CA VAL A 24 -11.74 6.21 0.69
C VAL A 24 -12.72 6.12 1.86
N LEU A 25 -13.50 7.18 2.11
CA LEU A 25 -14.42 7.33 3.25
C LEU A 25 -15.79 6.65 2.98
N PRO A 26 -16.25 5.72 3.84
CA PRO A 26 -17.72 5.50 3.98
C PRO A 26 -18.42 6.00 5.27
N HIS A 27 -19.77 5.87 5.26
CA HIS A 27 -20.80 6.26 6.25
C HIS A 27 -21.22 5.08 7.18
N GLN A 28 -21.76 5.41 8.36
CA GLN A 28 -22.08 4.55 9.53
C GLN A 28 -23.26 3.56 9.37
N ASP A 29 -23.23 2.38 10.05
CA ASP A 29 -24.07 2.10 11.26
C ASP A 29 -23.83 0.73 11.98
N SER A 30 -24.06 0.78 13.30
CA SER A 30 -24.42 -0.26 14.32
C SER A 30 -23.52 -1.43 14.79
N SER A 31 -23.19 -1.34 16.09
CA SER A 31 -23.11 -2.29 17.23
C SER A 31 -22.61 -3.74 17.11
N GLU A 32 -21.43 -3.98 17.71
CA GLU A 32 -21.00 -5.23 18.36
C GLU A 32 -20.45 -4.91 19.76
N THR A 33 -20.49 -5.88 20.67
CA THR A 33 -20.42 -5.71 22.13
C THR A 33 -19.04 -5.26 22.67
N GLN A 34 -19.05 -4.20 23.50
CA GLN A 34 -17.90 -3.48 24.08
C GLN A 34 -16.80 -4.34 24.72
N ALA A 35 -17.16 -5.43 25.41
CA ALA A 35 -16.21 -6.18 26.24
C ALA A 35 -15.08 -6.89 25.45
N THR A 36 -15.33 -7.30 24.20
CA THR A 36 -14.31 -7.93 23.34
C THR A 36 -13.46 -6.89 22.60
N ILE A 37 -14.02 -5.70 22.37
CA ILE A 37 -13.35 -4.56 21.72
C ILE A 37 -12.29 -3.96 22.65
N GLU A 38 -12.61 -3.81 23.94
CA GLU A 38 -11.74 -3.20 24.94
C GLU A 38 -10.46 -4.01 25.22
N SER A 39 -10.54 -5.35 25.23
CA SER A 39 -9.39 -6.23 25.49
C SER A 39 -8.29 -6.12 24.40
N ASN A 40 -8.70 -6.00 23.14
CA ASN A 40 -7.79 -5.93 22.00
C ASN A 40 -7.22 -4.51 21.77
N ALA A 41 -8.05 -3.47 21.96
CA ALA A 41 -7.59 -2.07 21.94
C ALA A 41 -6.58 -1.79 23.06
N SER A 42 -6.82 -2.34 24.26
CA SER A 42 -5.90 -2.24 25.40
C SER A 42 -4.54 -2.89 25.10
N SER A 43 -4.53 -3.99 24.35
CA SER A 43 -3.28 -4.67 23.96
C SER A 43 -2.49 -3.85 22.92
N GLN A 44 -3.16 -3.13 22.01
CA GLN A 44 -2.49 -2.26 21.04
C GLN A 44 -1.99 -0.95 21.67
N MET A 45 -2.76 -0.33 22.57
CA MET A 45 -2.32 0.84 23.33
C MET A 45 -1.11 0.52 24.22
N ARG A 46 -1.08 -0.66 24.85
CA ARG A 46 0.10 -1.12 25.61
C ARG A 46 1.32 -1.32 24.73
N LEU A 47 1.16 -1.91 23.54
CA LEU A 47 2.29 -2.07 22.61
C LEU A 47 2.79 -0.72 22.08
N TYR A 48 1.91 0.27 21.93
CA TYR A 48 2.28 1.65 21.62
C TYR A 48 3.05 2.30 22.78
N GLU A 49 2.56 2.18 24.02
CA GLU A 49 3.22 2.70 25.22
C GLU A 49 4.59 2.05 25.48
N GLU A 50 4.70 0.72 25.31
CA GLU A 50 5.96 -0.03 25.43
C GLU A 50 6.96 0.32 24.32
N ALA A 51 6.50 0.51 23.08
CA ALA A 51 7.36 0.91 21.96
C ALA A 51 7.77 2.38 21.99
N SER A 52 7.04 3.21 22.75
CA SER A 52 7.34 4.64 22.97
C SER A 52 8.28 4.88 24.15
N GLN A 53 8.66 3.84 24.90
CA GLN A 53 9.66 3.99 25.96
C GLN A 53 11.07 4.20 25.40
N PRO A 54 11.83 5.19 25.92
CA PRO A 54 13.20 5.43 25.48
C PRO A 54 14.11 4.28 25.92
N GLY A 55 14.42 3.34 25.00
CA GLY A 55 15.42 2.30 25.27
C GLY A 55 15.41 1.05 24.38
N THR A 56 14.36 0.77 23.60
CA THR A 56 14.24 -0.50 22.84
C THR A 56 14.59 -0.41 21.35
N SER A 57 15.17 0.71 20.90
CA SER A 57 15.61 0.86 19.50
C SER A 57 16.86 0.03 19.21
N ARG A 58 16.68 -1.21 18.73
CA ARG A 58 17.67 -1.85 17.84
C ARG A 58 17.53 -1.19 16.48
N GLN A 59 18.40 -0.22 16.18
CA GLN A 59 18.58 0.32 14.83
C GLN A 59 18.84 -0.83 13.86
N MET A 60 17.84 -1.21 13.06
CA MET A 60 18.09 -1.90 11.81
C MET A 60 18.39 -0.81 10.77
N GLY A 61 19.68 -0.63 10.50
CA GLY A 61 20.18 0.29 9.48
C GLY A 61 19.65 -0.11 8.11
N ILE A 62 18.65 0.61 7.62
CA ILE A 62 18.38 0.71 6.19
C ILE A 62 19.24 1.88 5.73
N ASN A 63 20.38 1.60 5.11
CA ASN A 63 21.19 2.63 4.45
C ASN A 63 20.40 3.16 3.23
N MET A 64 19.51 4.13 3.45
CA MET A 64 19.15 5.06 2.40
C MET A 64 20.27 6.09 2.32
N GLU A 65 21.12 5.99 1.30
CA GLU A 65 22.00 7.09 0.95
C GLU A 65 21.14 8.33 0.67
N HIS A 66 21.21 9.31 1.58
CA HIS A 66 20.72 10.66 1.34
C HIS A 66 21.58 11.27 0.24
N ARG A 67 21.20 11.08 -1.04
CA ARG A 67 21.77 11.89 -2.12
C ARG A 67 21.26 13.31 -1.98
N GLU A 68 22.14 14.21 -1.58
CA GLU A 68 21.90 15.64 -1.63
C GLU A 68 21.64 16.08 -3.08
N PHE A 69 20.39 16.42 -3.38
CA PHE A 69 20.05 17.14 -4.60
C PHE A 69 20.74 18.50 -4.59
N HIS A 70 21.65 18.70 -5.54
CA HIS A 70 22.49 19.89 -5.64
C HIS A 70 21.68 21.16 -6.01
N GLY A 71 21.82 22.18 -5.15
CA GLY A 71 21.89 23.62 -5.45
C GLY A 71 20.72 24.31 -6.18
N GLU A 72 20.72 24.27 -7.50
CA GLU A 72 19.99 25.27 -8.33
C GLU A 72 18.53 24.89 -8.60
N ALA A 73 18.24 23.60 -8.86
CA ALA A 73 16.88 23.13 -9.12
C ALA A 73 15.98 23.22 -7.87
N LYS A 74 16.56 23.02 -6.68
CA LYS A 74 15.86 23.26 -5.40
C LYS A 74 15.50 24.73 -5.22
N GLY A 75 16.42 25.63 -5.56
CA GLY A 75 16.18 27.08 -5.50
C GLY A 75 15.08 27.53 -6.45
N ALA A 76 15.12 27.09 -7.72
CA ALA A 76 14.11 27.43 -8.70
C ALA A 76 12.72 26.87 -8.33
N LEU A 77 12.64 25.64 -7.83
CA LEU A 77 11.39 25.03 -7.38
C LEU A 77 10.84 25.75 -6.13
N ALA A 78 11.69 26.07 -5.16
CA ALA A 78 11.30 26.80 -3.96
C ALA A 78 10.72 28.17 -4.31
N LEU A 79 11.39 28.92 -5.19
CA LEU A 79 10.92 30.22 -5.69
C LEU A 79 9.62 30.10 -6.48
N LEU A 80 9.44 29.04 -7.26
CA LEU A 80 8.20 28.80 -7.98
C LEU A 80 7.03 28.51 -7.04
N ILE A 81 7.25 27.67 -6.03
CA ILE A 81 6.25 27.35 -5.00
C ILE A 81 5.90 28.62 -4.22
N GLU A 82 6.89 29.37 -3.76
CA GLU A 82 6.70 30.63 -3.06
C GLU A 82 5.91 31.64 -3.91
N LYS A 83 6.27 31.82 -5.18
CA LYS A 83 5.51 32.69 -6.11
C LYS A 83 4.07 32.24 -6.29
N LYS A 84 3.80 30.93 -6.31
CA LYS A 84 2.43 30.40 -6.46
C LYS A 84 1.62 30.52 -5.16
N LEU A 85 2.28 30.43 -4.00
CA LEU A 85 1.65 30.61 -2.69
C LEU A 85 1.39 32.09 -2.37
N LEU A 86 2.31 32.99 -2.75
CA LEU A 86 2.21 34.43 -2.56
C LEU A 86 1.45 35.15 -3.70
N GLY A 87 1.13 34.42 -4.77
CA GLY A 87 0.34 34.92 -5.89
C GLY A 87 -1.15 35.09 -5.54
N PRO A 88 -2.04 35.25 -6.54
CA PRO A 88 -3.47 35.22 -6.30
C PRO A 88 -3.85 33.96 -5.51
N MET A 89 -4.71 34.11 -4.49
CA MET A 89 -5.06 33.07 -3.49
C MET A 89 -5.53 31.72 -4.08
N ASP A 90 -5.77 31.64 -5.39
CA ASP A 90 -6.28 30.49 -6.12
C ASP A 90 -5.32 29.95 -7.20
N ALA A 91 -4.08 30.43 -7.31
CA ALA A 91 -3.18 30.04 -8.40
C ALA A 91 -2.91 28.52 -8.44
N LEU A 92 -2.61 27.91 -7.29
CA LEU A 92 -2.48 26.45 -7.15
C LEU A 92 -3.80 25.73 -7.36
N SER A 93 -4.89 26.29 -6.83
CA SER A 93 -6.24 25.72 -6.98
C SER A 93 -6.65 25.64 -8.45
N ARG A 94 -6.38 26.68 -9.24
CA ARG A 94 -6.65 26.71 -10.68
C ARG A 94 -5.84 25.67 -11.42
N GLU A 95 -4.55 25.55 -11.13
CA GLU A 95 -3.70 24.52 -11.75
C GLU A 95 -4.19 23.10 -11.40
N PHE A 96 -4.57 22.87 -10.14
CA PHE A 96 -5.15 21.59 -9.72
C PHE A 96 -6.44 21.26 -10.49
N LEU A 97 -7.31 22.25 -10.70
CA LEU A 97 -8.57 22.07 -11.45
C LEU A 97 -8.36 21.76 -12.94
N LEU A 98 -7.18 22.05 -13.50
CA LEU A 98 -6.84 21.67 -14.88
C LEU A 98 -6.49 20.19 -15.01
N ILE A 99 -6.18 19.50 -13.91
CA ILE A 99 -5.84 18.07 -13.93
C ILE A 99 -7.10 17.28 -14.31
N PRO A 100 -7.09 16.51 -15.42
CA PRO A 100 -8.25 15.72 -15.80
C PRO A 100 -8.59 14.68 -14.73
N ASN A 101 -9.82 14.73 -14.21
CA ASN A 101 -10.28 13.78 -13.18
C ASN A 101 -10.33 12.32 -13.67
N LYS A 102 -10.51 12.10 -14.98
CA LYS A 102 -10.59 10.76 -15.58
C LYS A 102 -9.96 10.71 -16.96
N ARG A 103 -9.34 9.58 -17.27
CA ARG A 103 -8.88 9.23 -18.62
C ARG A 103 -9.97 8.41 -19.31
N ILE A 104 -10.77 9.08 -20.13
CA ILE A 104 -11.98 8.51 -20.76
C ILE A 104 -11.66 7.27 -21.62
N THR A 105 -10.48 7.25 -22.26
CA THR A 105 -10.08 6.19 -23.21
C THR A 105 -9.69 4.86 -22.55
N ALA A 106 -9.44 4.82 -21.24
CA ALA A 106 -8.82 3.65 -20.60
C ALA A 106 -9.84 2.61 -20.07
N GLY A 107 -11.11 2.99 -19.91
CA GLY A 107 -12.20 2.08 -19.50
C GLY A 107 -12.05 1.45 -18.11
N THR A 108 -13.13 0.86 -17.58
CA THR A 108 -13.17 0.18 -16.27
C THR A 108 -14.08 -1.06 -16.27
N ALA A 109 -14.19 -1.73 -17.42
CA ALA A 109 -15.19 -2.77 -17.67
C ALA A 109 -15.13 -3.96 -16.70
N THR A 110 -13.92 -4.42 -16.34
CA THR A 110 -13.69 -5.51 -15.37
C THR A 110 -14.19 -5.10 -13.99
N SER A 111 -13.88 -3.88 -13.55
CA SER A 111 -14.28 -3.32 -12.26
C SER A 111 -15.81 -3.24 -12.11
N SER A 112 -16.52 -3.09 -13.24
CA SER A 112 -17.99 -2.98 -13.31
C SER A 112 -18.74 -4.30 -13.47
N LYS A 113 -18.05 -5.45 -13.54
CA LYS A 113 -18.72 -6.76 -13.59
C LYS A 113 -19.51 -7.03 -12.30
N PRO A 114 -20.71 -7.67 -12.36
CA PRO A 114 -21.52 -7.95 -11.18
C PRO A 114 -20.77 -8.67 -10.06
N GLU A 115 -19.91 -9.65 -10.40
CA GLU A 115 -19.09 -10.40 -9.44
C GLU A 115 -17.96 -9.59 -8.78
N ASN A 116 -17.65 -8.40 -9.29
CA ASN A 116 -16.58 -7.53 -8.81
C ASN A 116 -17.08 -6.29 -8.05
N LEU A 117 -18.39 -6.00 -8.09
CA LEU A 117 -18.96 -4.78 -7.50
C LEU A 117 -18.69 -4.70 -5.98
N ASN A 118 -18.76 -5.83 -5.28
CA ASN A 118 -18.49 -5.93 -3.84
C ASN A 118 -16.99 -5.90 -3.48
N LYS A 119 -16.10 -5.86 -4.47
CA LYS A 119 -14.65 -5.72 -4.29
C LYS A 119 -14.18 -4.27 -4.41
N ASN A 120 -15.10 -3.34 -4.66
CA ASN A 120 -14.84 -1.92 -4.74
C ASN A 120 -15.31 -1.21 -3.49
N ARG A 121 -14.44 -0.41 -2.87
CA ARG A 121 -14.80 0.42 -1.72
C ARG A 121 -15.79 1.52 -2.10
N THR A 122 -15.65 2.10 -3.30
CA THR A 122 -16.64 3.00 -3.91
C THR A 122 -16.85 2.71 -5.38
N ARG A 123 -17.98 3.18 -5.92
CA ARG A 123 -18.29 3.07 -7.36
C ARG A 123 -17.56 4.10 -8.22
N SER A 124 -16.99 5.15 -7.61
CA SER A 124 -16.39 6.27 -8.32
C SER A 124 -14.88 6.11 -8.56
N ILE A 125 -14.19 5.35 -7.71
CA ILE A 125 -12.74 5.11 -7.75
C ILE A 125 -12.50 3.67 -8.21
N LEU A 126 -12.22 3.49 -9.50
CA LEU A 126 -11.99 2.18 -10.13
C LEU A 126 -10.66 2.21 -10.88
N PRO A 127 -9.88 1.11 -10.88
CA PRO A 127 -8.67 1.02 -11.69
C PRO A 127 -9.03 0.97 -13.18
N TYR A 128 -8.15 1.53 -14.03
CA TYR A 128 -8.31 1.47 -15.47
C TYR A 128 -7.91 0.09 -16.03
N GLU A 129 -8.49 -0.32 -17.16
CA GLU A 129 -8.21 -1.65 -17.73
C GLU A 129 -6.75 -1.84 -18.15
N ASP A 130 -6.12 -0.80 -18.67
CA ASP A 130 -4.77 -0.86 -19.22
C ASP A 130 -3.66 -0.96 -18.16
N ASN A 131 -3.96 -0.60 -16.91
CA ASN A 131 -2.97 -0.64 -15.84
C ASN A 131 -3.45 -1.32 -14.54
N ARG A 132 -4.66 -1.88 -14.48
CA ARG A 132 -5.11 -2.64 -13.31
C ARG A 132 -4.15 -3.78 -12.96
N VAL A 133 -4.05 -4.09 -11.68
CA VAL A 133 -3.43 -5.34 -11.23
C VAL A 133 -4.31 -6.51 -11.63
N VAL A 134 -3.70 -7.61 -12.08
CA VAL A 134 -4.38 -8.84 -12.47
C VAL A 134 -3.83 -9.98 -11.63
N LEU A 135 -4.66 -10.56 -10.78
CA LEU A 135 -4.32 -11.72 -9.97
C LEU A 135 -4.59 -13.02 -10.72
N GLN A 136 -3.93 -14.10 -10.29
CA GLN A 136 -4.28 -15.44 -10.74
C GLN A 136 -5.72 -15.80 -10.35
N SER A 137 -6.54 -16.08 -11.37
CA SER A 137 -7.95 -16.45 -11.17
C SER A 137 -8.13 -17.74 -10.37
N HIS A 138 -9.19 -17.78 -9.55
CA HIS A 138 -9.57 -18.95 -8.76
C HIS A 138 -11.07 -18.95 -8.44
N LYS A 139 -11.58 -20.00 -7.78
CA LYS A 139 -13.02 -20.18 -7.50
C LYS A 139 -13.72 -18.99 -6.83
N LYS A 140 -13.03 -18.21 -5.97
CA LYS A 140 -13.61 -17.03 -5.28
C LYS A 140 -13.27 -15.69 -5.97
N ASN A 141 -12.39 -15.70 -6.96
CA ASN A 141 -12.01 -14.54 -7.77
C ASN A 141 -11.75 -14.99 -9.21
N SER A 142 -12.83 -15.31 -9.94
CA SER A 142 -12.75 -15.82 -11.32
C SER A 142 -12.12 -14.81 -12.28
N THR A 143 -12.31 -13.53 -12.01
CA THR A 143 -11.84 -12.42 -12.85
C THR A 143 -10.41 -11.97 -12.55
N GLY A 144 -9.79 -12.50 -11.48
CA GLY A 144 -8.50 -12.02 -10.99
C GLY A 144 -8.53 -10.54 -10.58
N TYR A 145 -9.72 -10.03 -10.26
CA TYR A 145 -9.92 -8.61 -10.01
C TYR A 145 -9.53 -8.23 -8.59
N VAL A 146 -8.80 -7.13 -8.50
CA VAL A 146 -8.54 -6.36 -7.28
C VAL A 146 -8.56 -4.88 -7.66
N ASN A 147 -9.09 -4.02 -6.79
CA ASN A 147 -9.08 -2.58 -7.02
C ASN A 147 -7.68 -2.02 -6.71
N ALA A 148 -6.78 -2.18 -7.69
CA ALA A 148 -5.42 -1.68 -7.65
C ALA A 148 -4.90 -1.43 -9.07
N SER A 149 -3.98 -0.47 -9.22
CA SER A 149 -3.36 -0.08 -10.48
C SER A 149 -1.84 -0.09 -10.38
N ASN A 150 -1.17 -0.62 -11.40
CA ASN A 150 0.25 -0.46 -11.61
C ASN A 150 0.54 0.97 -12.09
N VAL A 151 1.51 1.62 -11.47
CA VAL A 151 1.96 2.96 -11.83
C VAL A 151 3.47 2.96 -11.97
N GLU A 152 3.94 3.56 -13.06
CA GLU A 152 5.36 3.80 -13.31
C GLU A 152 5.62 5.30 -13.22
N VAL A 153 6.56 5.71 -12.38
CA VAL A 153 6.96 7.11 -12.23
C VAL A 153 8.41 7.24 -12.69
N PRO A 154 8.69 7.99 -13.78
CA PRO A 154 10.05 8.31 -14.16
C PRO A 154 10.63 9.34 -13.17
N LEU A 155 11.75 9.00 -12.52
CA LEU A 155 12.47 9.89 -11.63
C LEU A 155 13.98 9.77 -11.88
N ASN A 156 14.63 10.86 -12.27
CA ASN A 156 16.08 10.94 -12.49
C ASN A 156 16.64 9.82 -13.41
N GLY A 157 15.94 9.53 -14.51
CA GLY A 157 16.33 8.48 -15.45
C GLY A 157 16.03 7.05 -14.97
N GLN A 158 15.46 6.88 -13.78
CA GLN A 158 14.97 5.61 -13.28
C GLN A 158 13.45 5.52 -13.41
N LYS A 159 12.94 4.29 -13.50
CA LYS A 159 11.51 3.99 -13.49
C LYS A 159 11.15 3.38 -12.14
N LEU A 160 10.39 4.11 -11.34
CA LEU A 160 9.89 3.65 -10.05
C LEU A 160 8.56 2.95 -10.27
N HIS A 161 8.41 1.74 -9.74
CA HIS A 161 7.21 0.92 -9.90
C HIS A 161 6.40 0.88 -8.61
N TYR A 162 5.16 1.35 -8.69
CA TYR A 162 4.20 1.38 -7.61
C TYR A 162 2.96 0.58 -7.95
N ILE A 163 2.30 0.09 -6.90
CA ILE A 163 0.93 -0.37 -6.96
C ILE A 163 0.11 0.58 -6.10
N LEU A 164 -0.80 1.32 -6.73
CA LEU A 164 -1.80 2.12 -6.02
C LEU A 164 -3.00 1.23 -5.79
N ALA A 165 -3.31 0.94 -4.54
CA ALA A 165 -4.40 0.04 -4.14
C ALA A 165 -5.43 0.77 -3.28
N GLN A 166 -6.68 0.34 -3.36
CA GLN A 166 -7.64 0.72 -2.32
C GLN A 166 -7.23 0.10 -0.98
N ALA A 167 -7.60 0.75 0.12
CA ALA A 167 -7.53 0.13 1.44
C ALA A 167 -8.37 -1.18 1.47
N PRO A 168 -7.82 -2.32 1.92
CA PRO A 168 -8.53 -3.60 1.93
C PRO A 168 -9.89 -3.49 2.61
N MET A 169 -10.84 -4.29 2.13
CA MET A 169 -12.13 -4.52 2.76
C MET A 169 -12.14 -5.93 3.35
N ARG A 170 -13.06 -6.23 4.27
CA ARG A 170 -13.15 -7.56 4.90
C ARG A 170 -13.19 -8.70 3.87
N GLY A 171 -13.94 -8.52 2.78
CA GLY A 171 -14.04 -9.50 1.69
C GLY A 171 -12.86 -9.56 0.72
N THR A 172 -11.88 -8.65 0.84
CA THR A 172 -10.76 -8.53 -0.12
C THR A 172 -9.38 -8.63 0.54
N VAL A 173 -9.29 -9.07 1.81
CA VAL A 173 -8.01 -9.27 2.50
C VAL A 173 -7.17 -10.35 1.81
N ASP A 174 -7.81 -11.43 1.34
CA ASP A 174 -7.16 -12.50 0.57
C ASP A 174 -6.57 -11.95 -0.75
N ASP A 175 -7.37 -11.23 -1.53
CA ASP A 175 -6.96 -10.59 -2.79
C ASP A 175 -5.81 -9.56 -2.57
N PHE A 176 -5.81 -8.85 -1.44
CA PHE A 176 -4.74 -7.90 -1.09
C PHE A 176 -3.40 -8.60 -0.83
N TRP A 177 -3.40 -9.67 -0.04
CA TRP A 177 -2.17 -10.43 0.23
C TRP A 177 -1.69 -11.21 -1.00
N ALA A 178 -2.61 -11.71 -1.83
CA ALA A 178 -2.28 -12.26 -3.15
C ALA A 178 -1.58 -11.21 -4.02
N THR A 179 -2.07 -9.96 -4.05
CA THR A 179 -1.42 -8.85 -4.76
C THR A 179 0.02 -8.64 -4.31
N ILE A 180 0.27 -8.61 -3.01
CA ILE A 180 1.61 -8.43 -2.45
C ILE A 180 2.54 -9.58 -2.85
N TRP A 181 2.04 -10.81 -2.80
CA TRP A 181 2.83 -11.98 -3.13
C TRP A 181 3.13 -12.10 -4.62
N GLU A 182 2.09 -12.11 -5.46
CA GLU A 182 2.16 -12.32 -6.91
C GLU A 182 2.92 -11.17 -7.60
N SER A 183 2.80 -9.94 -7.09
CA SER A 183 3.50 -8.77 -7.65
C SER A 183 4.91 -8.55 -7.10
N ASN A 184 5.44 -9.46 -6.28
CA ASN A 184 6.76 -9.32 -5.65
C ASN A 184 6.93 -8.00 -4.87
N VAL A 185 5.91 -7.61 -4.10
CA VAL A 185 5.96 -6.43 -3.23
C VAL A 185 6.80 -6.73 -2.00
N ASN A 186 7.70 -5.81 -1.65
CA ASN A 186 8.54 -5.89 -0.46
C ASN A 186 8.16 -4.86 0.60
N VAL A 187 7.55 -3.75 0.19
CA VAL A 187 7.14 -2.66 1.09
C VAL A 187 5.67 -2.33 0.84
N VAL A 188 4.92 -2.17 1.92
CA VAL A 188 3.55 -1.69 1.92
C VAL A 188 3.53 -0.39 2.70
N VAL A 189 3.07 0.68 2.08
CA VAL A 189 2.84 1.98 2.72
C VAL A 189 1.34 2.18 2.89
N MET A 190 0.92 2.31 4.14
CA MET A 190 -0.47 2.49 4.52
C MET A 190 -0.68 3.92 4.99
N LEU A 191 -1.54 4.65 4.28
CA LEU A 191 -1.88 6.07 4.51
C LEU A 191 -3.35 6.24 4.93
N CYS A 192 -3.95 5.20 5.48
CA CYS A 192 -5.35 5.21 5.92
C CYS A 192 -5.44 4.64 7.32
N GLU A 193 -6.53 4.94 8.00
CA GLU A 193 -6.85 4.29 9.27
C GLU A 193 -7.30 2.85 9.04
N ALA A 194 -6.94 1.99 10.00
CA ALA A 194 -7.61 0.71 10.15
C ALA A 194 -8.19 0.60 11.55
N THR A 195 -9.29 -0.13 11.61
CA THR A 195 -10.02 -0.41 12.83
C THR A 195 -10.41 -1.88 12.85
N ILE A 196 -10.64 -2.37 14.05
CA ILE A 196 -11.27 -3.68 14.25
C ILE A 196 -12.79 -3.56 14.02
N GLU A 197 -13.35 -2.36 14.23
CA GLU A 197 -14.77 -2.07 14.10
C GLU A 197 -15.29 -2.34 12.70
N ALA A 198 -16.55 -2.79 12.62
CA ALA A 198 -17.24 -2.81 11.35
C ALA A 198 -17.46 -1.36 10.89
N GLY A 199 -17.19 -1.09 9.62
CA GLY A 199 -17.46 0.23 9.07
C GLY A 199 -16.50 0.64 7.97
N PRO A 200 -16.29 1.96 7.84
CA PRO A 200 -15.66 2.56 6.67
C PRO A 200 -14.15 2.38 6.59
N ASN A 201 -13.48 2.14 7.69
CA ASN A 201 -12.03 2.06 7.69
C ASN A 201 -11.54 0.70 7.16
N ALA A 202 -10.24 0.55 6.96
CA ALA A 202 -9.68 -0.76 6.64
C ALA A 202 -9.86 -1.69 7.85
N PRO A 203 -10.13 -2.99 7.67
CA PRO A 203 -9.97 -3.94 8.76
C PRO A 203 -8.47 -4.06 9.10
N ILE A 204 -8.15 -4.47 10.32
CA ILE A 204 -6.80 -4.92 10.63
C ILE A 204 -6.50 -6.18 9.81
N TYR A 205 -5.72 -6.02 8.73
CA TYR A 205 -5.41 -7.10 7.77
C TYR A 205 -4.02 -7.72 8.00
N TRP A 206 -3.32 -7.32 9.06
CA TRP A 206 -1.98 -7.80 9.43
C TRP A 206 -1.98 -8.34 10.87
N PRO A 207 -1.05 -9.24 11.21
CA PRO A 207 -0.88 -9.70 12.59
C PRO A 207 -0.30 -8.59 13.48
N GLY A 208 -0.97 -8.29 14.60
CA GLY A 208 -0.56 -7.23 15.52
C GLY A 208 0.56 -7.61 16.49
N ASN A 209 0.78 -8.91 16.72
CA ASN A 209 1.83 -9.43 17.61
C ASN A 209 2.28 -10.85 17.20
N SER A 210 3.30 -11.37 17.89
CA SER A 210 3.92 -12.68 17.62
C SER A 210 2.97 -13.88 17.74
N ASN A 211 1.90 -13.77 18.52
CA ASN A 211 0.92 -14.83 18.73
C ASN A 211 -0.20 -14.80 17.66
N SER A 212 -0.33 -13.70 16.93
CA SER A 212 -1.32 -13.53 15.88
C SER A 212 -0.76 -13.89 14.50
N LYS A 213 -1.64 -14.41 13.63
CA LYS A 213 -1.36 -14.67 12.21
C LYS A 213 -2.57 -14.29 11.37
N VAL A 214 -2.33 -13.93 10.12
CA VAL A 214 -3.38 -13.82 9.10
C VAL A 214 -3.21 -14.97 8.12
N GLU A 215 -4.25 -15.79 7.98
CA GLU A 215 -4.30 -16.86 7.00
C GLU A 215 -5.14 -16.44 5.80
N THR A 216 -4.61 -16.72 4.62
CA THR A 216 -5.22 -16.44 3.33
C THR A 216 -5.32 -17.75 2.54
N ARG A 217 -5.79 -17.71 1.29
CA ARG A 217 -5.89 -18.91 0.45
C ARG A 217 -4.56 -19.66 0.34
N ASP A 218 -3.48 -18.96 0.07
CA ASP A 218 -2.16 -19.57 -0.22
C ASP A 218 -1.02 -19.10 0.69
N LEU A 219 -1.28 -18.08 1.53
CA LEU A 219 -0.28 -17.45 2.37
C LEU A 219 -0.69 -17.49 3.84
N GLU A 220 0.32 -17.62 4.68
CA GLU A 220 0.27 -17.29 6.09
C GLU A 220 1.17 -16.07 6.33
N VAL A 221 0.63 -15.02 6.95
CA VAL A 221 1.34 -13.79 7.30
C VAL A 221 1.59 -13.79 8.80
N ARG A 222 2.86 -13.70 9.20
CA ARG A 222 3.28 -13.67 10.60
C ARG A 222 3.99 -12.38 10.96
N PHE A 223 3.78 -11.94 12.19
CA PHE A 223 4.55 -10.87 12.80
C PHE A 223 5.99 -11.32 13.05
N LYS A 224 6.96 -10.42 12.85
CA LYS A 224 8.36 -10.62 13.23
C LYS A 224 8.84 -9.60 14.24
N SER A 225 8.72 -8.33 13.90
CA SER A 225 9.15 -7.22 14.75
C SER A 225 8.37 -5.97 14.41
N LEU A 226 8.43 -5.00 15.31
CA LEU A 226 7.83 -3.69 15.14
C LEU A 226 8.82 -2.63 15.59
N SER A 227 8.89 -1.53 14.85
CA SER A 227 9.59 -0.31 15.22
C SER A 227 8.60 0.85 15.08
N ALA A 228 8.56 1.72 16.08
CA ALA A 228 7.76 2.93 16.06
C ALA A 228 8.66 4.17 16.10
N ALA A 229 8.26 5.18 15.36
CA ALA A 229 8.73 6.56 15.42
C ALA A 229 7.51 7.46 15.64
N GLU A 230 7.73 8.77 15.83
CA GLU A 230 6.67 9.73 16.21
C GLU A 230 5.40 9.63 15.35
N ASN A 231 5.54 9.56 14.02
CA ASN A 231 4.42 9.54 13.09
C ASN A 231 4.40 8.30 12.19
N GLU A 232 5.20 7.29 12.50
CA GLU A 232 5.36 6.11 11.66
C GLU A 232 5.48 4.83 12.50
N VAL A 233 4.77 3.78 12.10
CA VAL A 233 4.95 2.45 12.66
C VAL A 233 5.30 1.48 11.55
N THR A 234 6.47 0.86 11.63
CA THR A 234 6.92 -0.16 10.69
C THR A 234 6.86 -1.54 11.33
N THR A 235 6.05 -2.43 10.74
CA THR A 235 5.96 -3.84 11.13
C THR A 235 6.68 -4.70 10.10
N VAL A 236 7.63 -5.53 10.56
CA VAL A 236 8.26 -6.55 9.72
C VAL A 236 7.39 -7.79 9.74
N LEU A 237 6.97 -8.22 8.56
CA LEU A 237 6.08 -9.37 8.36
C LEU A 237 6.81 -10.47 7.58
N GLN A 238 6.56 -11.71 7.96
CA GLN A 238 6.98 -12.89 7.21
C GLN A 238 5.78 -13.50 6.50
N LEU A 239 5.81 -13.50 5.18
CA LEU A 239 4.85 -14.23 4.35
C LEU A 239 5.41 -15.62 4.10
N ARG A 240 4.59 -16.65 4.32
CA ARG A 240 4.90 -18.05 3.99
C ARG A 240 3.84 -18.58 3.06
N HIS A 241 4.24 -18.95 1.85
CA HIS A 241 3.37 -19.59 0.89
C HIS A 241 3.29 -21.10 1.13
N LYS A 242 2.18 -21.72 0.74
CA LYS A 242 1.93 -23.16 0.92
C LYS A 242 2.97 -24.06 0.25
N ASN A 243 3.61 -23.59 -0.82
CA ASN A 243 4.73 -24.29 -1.47
C ASN A 243 6.05 -24.24 -0.67
N GLY A 244 6.06 -23.63 0.52
CA GLY A 244 7.24 -23.50 1.39
C GLY A 244 8.06 -22.23 1.17
N SER A 245 7.84 -21.48 0.08
CA SER A 245 8.53 -20.22 -0.16
C SER A 245 8.19 -19.19 0.91
N LYS A 246 9.16 -18.36 1.28
CA LYS A 246 9.01 -17.29 2.28
C LYS A 246 9.50 -15.97 1.74
N ARG A 247 8.85 -14.88 2.15
CA ARG A 247 9.27 -13.51 1.85
C ARG A 247 9.14 -12.64 3.10
N THR A 248 9.99 -11.62 3.21
CA THR A 248 9.85 -10.57 4.22
C THR A 248 9.21 -9.35 3.57
N VAL A 249 8.21 -8.76 4.24
CA VAL A 249 7.50 -7.56 3.82
C VAL A 249 7.57 -6.53 4.95
N TYR A 250 7.88 -5.28 4.60
CA TYR A 250 7.86 -4.15 5.51
C TYR A 250 6.52 -3.42 5.38
N HIS A 251 5.74 -3.40 6.46
CA HIS A 251 4.45 -2.73 6.52
C HIS A 251 4.60 -1.42 7.28
N MET A 252 4.74 -0.32 6.54
CA MET A 252 4.90 1.03 7.06
C MET A 252 3.54 1.70 7.16
N ARG A 253 3.16 2.14 8.35
CA ARG A 253 1.93 2.87 8.62
C ARG A 253 2.28 4.29 9.01
N PHE A 254 1.74 5.27 8.27
CA PHE A 254 1.86 6.67 8.66
C PHE A 254 0.66 7.05 9.54
N VAL A 255 0.92 7.43 10.79
CA VAL A 255 -0.12 7.70 11.81
C VAL A 255 -0.33 9.20 12.06
N GLY A 256 0.58 10.06 11.60
CA GLY A 256 0.51 11.51 11.79
C GLY A 256 -0.34 12.27 10.76
N TRP A 257 -1.12 11.57 9.92
CA TRP A 257 -1.95 12.24 8.90
C TRP A 257 -3.25 12.76 9.52
N PRO A 258 -3.55 14.07 9.46
CA PRO A 258 -4.82 14.60 9.95
C PRO A 258 -5.99 14.02 9.14
N THR A 259 -6.94 13.38 9.83
CA THR A 259 -8.07 12.67 9.22
C THR A 259 -9.39 13.41 9.24
#